data_AF-A0A1T5N7Y5-F1
#
_entry.id   AF-A0A1T5N7Y5-F1
#
_cell.length_a   1.000
_cell.length_b   1.000
_cell.length_c   1.000
_cell.angle_alpha   90.00
_cell.angle_beta   90.00
_cell.angle_gamma   90.00
#
_symmetry.space_group_name_H-M   'P 1'
#
loop_
_entity.id
_entity.type
_entity.pdbx_description
1 polymer ?
#
loop_
_entity_poly.entity_id
_entity_poly.type
_entity_poly.pdbx_seq_one_letter_code
_entity_poly.pdbx_strand_id
1 'polypeptide(L)'
;MIQHLNANVNGQSYSLDIQPDTYNGRSVYYLLNNNIGELFHHAVPDNLMLMENGDGFTCSPRLTEMEGGYIVQQIWEAIQHSKKP
;
A
#
# COMPACT_ATOMS: atom_id res chain seq x y z
N MET A 1 -6.08 14.30 0.28
CA MET A 1 -4.84 15.00 0.69
C MET A 1 -3.72 13.97 0.60
N ILE A 2 -2.59 14.32 0.00
CA ILE A 2 -1.44 13.41 -0.09
C ILE A 2 -0.81 13.28 1.31
N GLN A 3 -0.45 12.06 1.69
CA GLN A 3 0.25 11.74 2.93
C GLN A 3 1.56 11.03 2.60
N HIS A 4 2.62 11.40 3.32
CA HIS A 4 3.92 10.72 3.25
C HIS A 4 3.95 9.60 4.27
N LEU A 5 4.12 8.37 3.80
CA LEU A 5 4.14 7.15 4.57
C LEU A 5 5.56 6.60 4.63
N ASN A 6 6.11 6.44 5.83
CA ASN A 6 7.33 5.67 6.02
C ASN A 6 6.96 4.19 6.21
N ALA A 7 7.37 3.33 5.28
CA ALA A 7 7.13 1.89 5.32
C ALA A 7 8.45 1.14 5.40
N ASN A 8 8.52 0.11 6.26
CA ASN A 8 9.63 -0.83 6.26
C ASN A 8 9.21 -2.06 5.45
N VAL A 9 9.85 -2.25 4.29
CA VAL A 9 9.57 -3.36 3.38
C VAL A 9 10.83 -4.21 3.28
N ASN A 10 10.72 -5.50 3.58
CA ASN A 10 11.84 -6.46 3.55
C ASN A 10 13.10 -5.99 4.30
N GLY A 11 12.93 -5.24 5.40
CA GLY A 11 14.03 -4.71 6.21
C GLY A 11 14.59 -3.36 5.73
N GLN A 12 14.07 -2.81 4.62
CA GLN A 12 14.49 -1.53 4.06
C GLN A 12 13.38 -0.48 4.24
N SER A 13 13.76 0.74 4.64
CA SER A 13 12.82 1.86 4.78
C SER A 13 12.59 2.55 3.43
N TYR A 14 11.32 2.78 3.12
CA TYR A 14 10.85 3.51 1.95
C TYR A 14 9.94 4.65 2.38
N SER A 15 10.05 5.79 1.68
CA SER A 15 9.07 6.88 1.76
C SER A 15 8.10 6.74 0.59
N LEU A 16 6.85 6.47 0.90
CA LEU A 16 5.77 6.26 -0.06
C LEU A 16 4.78 7.43 0.03
N ASP A 17 4.22 7.80 -1.11
CA ASP A 17 3.16 8.81 -1.18
C ASP A 17 1.84 8.09 -1.35
N ILE A 18 0.92 8.33 -0.41
CA ILE A 18 -0.42 7.76 -0.45
C ILE A 18 -1.48 8.86 -0.47
N GLN A 19 -2.61 8.55 -1.09
CA GLN A 19 -3.81 9.36 -0.97
C GLN A 19 -4.92 8.53 -0.32
N PRO A 20 -5.28 8.82 0.93
CA PRO A 20 -6.47 8.24 1.54
C PRO A 20 -7.74 8.82 0.93
N ASP A 21 -8.74 7.97 0.81
CA ASP A 21 -10.08 8.29 0.34
C ASP A 21 -11.11 7.34 0.97
N THR A 22 -12.40 7.54 0.68
CA THR A 22 -13.48 6.67 1.13
C THR A 22 -14.31 6.19 -0.05
N TYR A 23 -14.49 4.87 -0.16
CA TYR A 23 -15.36 4.26 -1.16
C TYR A 23 -16.37 3.33 -0.48
N ASN A 24 -17.66 3.57 -0.69
CA ASN A 24 -18.75 2.79 -0.08
C ASN A 24 -18.60 2.61 1.45
N GLY A 25 -18.17 3.67 2.15
CA GLY A 25 -17.96 3.66 3.60
C GLY A 25 -16.71 2.92 4.06
N ARG A 26 -15.83 2.49 3.15
CA ARG A 26 -14.56 1.82 3.45
C ARG A 26 -13.39 2.73 3.15
N SER A 27 -12.35 2.65 3.96
CA SER A 27 -11.10 3.37 3.71
C SER A 27 -10.41 2.81 2.47
N VAL A 28 -9.98 3.69 1.57
CA VAL A 28 -9.18 3.35 0.38
C VAL A 28 -7.90 4.16 0.40
N TYR A 29 -6.80 3.57 -0.05
CA TYR A 29 -5.48 4.18 -0.13
C TYR A 29 -4.90 3.96 -1.51
N TYR A 30 -4.71 5.04 -2.26
CA TYR A 30 -4.02 5.01 -3.54
C TYR A 30 -2.54 5.22 -3.31
N LEU A 31 -1.68 4.34 -3.81
CA LEU A 31 -0.24 4.61 -3.88
C LEU A 31 0.02 5.50 -5.09
N LEU A 32 0.77 6.58 -4.88
CA LEU A 32 0.99 7.63 -5.88
C LEU A 32 2.42 7.66 -6.44
N ASN A 33 3.33 6.84 -5.91
CA ASN A 33 4.69 6.78 -6.45
C ASN A 33 4.64 6.21 -7.88
N ASN A 34 5.13 6.97 -8.86
CA ASN A 34 5.09 6.59 -10.27
C ASN A 34 6.08 5.46 -10.65
N ASN A 35 6.75 4.86 -9.66
CA ASN A 35 7.79 3.85 -9.86
C ASN A 35 7.77 2.74 -8.79
N ILE A 36 6.61 2.46 -8.18
CA ILE A 36 6.43 1.34 -7.23
C ILE A 36 6.93 0.03 -7.84
N GLY A 37 6.64 -0.20 -9.12
CA GLY A 37 7.09 -1.37 -9.86
C GLY A 37 8.60 -1.46 -9.88
N GLU A 38 9.31 -0.40 -10.22
CA GLU A 38 10.77 -0.41 -10.20
C GLU A 38 11.34 -0.56 -8.79
N LEU A 39 10.74 0.12 -7.80
CA LEU A 39 11.14 0.07 -6.38
C LEU A 39 11.07 -1.34 -5.79
N PHE A 40 10.13 -2.16 -6.28
CA PHE A 40 9.89 -3.51 -5.80
C PHE A 40 10.12 -4.57 -6.90
N HIS A 41 11.04 -4.32 -7.84
CA HIS A 41 11.46 -5.29 -8.85
C HIS A 41 10.30 -5.94 -9.64
N HIS A 42 9.27 -5.16 -9.93
CA HIS A 42 8.02 -5.51 -10.61
C HIS A 42 7.11 -6.50 -9.86
N ALA A 43 7.39 -6.78 -8.58
CA ALA A 43 6.51 -7.59 -7.73
C ALA A 43 5.19 -6.88 -7.38
N VAL A 44 5.14 -5.55 -7.51
CA VAL A 44 3.98 -4.71 -7.21
C VAL A 44 3.71 -3.74 -8.38
N PRO A 45 2.46 -3.57 -8.81
CA PRO A 45 2.08 -2.65 -9.90
C PRO A 45 2.12 -1.17 -9.45
N ASP A 46 2.37 -0.25 -10.39
CA ASP A 46 2.43 1.20 -10.11
C ASP A 46 1.09 1.81 -9.67
N ASN A 47 -0.03 1.27 -10.16
CA ASN A 47 -1.38 1.77 -9.89
C ASN A 47 -2.06 1.05 -8.71
N LEU A 48 -1.29 0.70 -7.68
CA LEU A 48 -1.79 -0.06 -6.54
C LEU A 48 -2.78 0.77 -5.70
N MET A 49 -3.95 0.18 -5.46
CA MET A 49 -4.95 0.66 -4.53
C MET A 49 -5.18 -0.38 -3.44
N LEU A 50 -5.22 0.05 -2.18
CA LEU A 50 -5.53 -0.78 -1.02
C LEU A 50 -6.86 -0.35 -0.42
N MET A 51 -7.79 -1.28 -0.27
CA MET A 51 -9.10 -1.04 0.32
C MET A 51 -9.28 -1.88 1.57
N GLU A 52 -9.69 -1.24 2.66
CA GLU A 52 -10.05 -1.91 3.91
C GLU A 52 -11.17 -2.91 3.68
N ASN A 53 -11.01 -4.11 4.22
CA ASN A 53 -12.01 -5.16 4.12
C ASN A 53 -12.02 -5.98 5.42
N GLY A 54 -12.84 -5.57 6.40
CA GLY A 54 -13.21 -6.32 7.61
C GLY A 54 -12.04 -6.90 8.43
N ASP A 55 -11.44 -7.96 7.90
CA ASP A 55 -10.34 -8.74 8.47
C ASP A 55 -8.94 -8.27 7.99
N GLY A 56 -8.86 -7.25 7.13
CA GLY A 56 -7.60 -6.74 6.60
C GLY A 56 -7.82 -5.79 5.44
N PHE A 57 -7.24 -6.13 4.28
CA PHE A 57 -7.38 -5.33 3.07
C PHE A 57 -7.52 -6.20 1.82
N THR A 58 -7.98 -5.56 0.76
CA THR A 58 -7.93 -6.06 -0.61
C THR A 58 -7.12 -5.08 -1.44
N CYS A 59 -6.42 -5.57 -2.46
CA CYS A 59 -5.66 -4.72 -3.37
C CYS A 59 -6.19 -4.80 -4.81
N SER A 60 -5.99 -3.72 -5.56
CA SER A 60 -6.25 -3.65 -6.99
C SER A 60 -5.09 -2.95 -7.70
N PRO A 61 -4.56 -3.50 -8.81
CA PRO A 61 -4.95 -4.80 -9.38
C PRO A 61 -4.53 -5.96 -8.47
N ARG A 62 -5.12 -7.15 -8.70
CA ARG A 62 -4.83 -8.33 -7.89
C ARG A 62 -3.39 -8.79 -8.13
N LEU A 63 -2.67 -9.02 -7.05
CA LEU A 63 -1.31 -9.57 -7.10
C LEU A 63 -1.37 -11.07 -7.41
N THR A 64 -0.54 -11.51 -8.35
CA THR A 64 -0.41 -12.92 -8.75
C THR A 64 0.73 -13.63 -8.02
N GLU A 65 1.70 -12.86 -7.52
CA GLU A 65 2.92 -13.38 -6.91
C GLU A 65 2.93 -13.20 -5.40
N MET A 66 3.50 -14.18 -4.71
CA MET A 66 3.57 -14.21 -3.24
C MET A 66 4.43 -13.08 -2.68
N GLU A 67 5.53 -12.73 -3.37
CA GLU A 67 6.42 -11.62 -3.01
C GLU A 67 5.67 -10.29 -2.96
N GLY A 68 4.91 -9.98 -4.00
CA GLY A 68 4.05 -8.79 -4.02
C GLY A 68 3.07 -8.77 -2.86
N GLY A 69 2.47 -9.92 -2.54
CA GLY A 69 1.57 -10.07 -1.39
C GLY A 69 2.23 -9.66 -0.06
N TYR A 70 3.45 -10.12 0.19
CA TYR A 70 4.20 -9.76 1.41
C TYR A 70 4.56 -8.27 1.46
N ILE A 71 5.00 -7.71 0.34
CA ILE A 71 5.35 -6.29 0.24
C ILE A 71 4.12 -5.43 0.57
N VAL A 72 2.98 -5.74 -0.06
CA VAL A 72 1.76 -4.97 0.13
C VAL A 72 1.18 -5.13 1.53
N GLN A 73 1.35 -6.29 2.17
CA GLN A 73 1.02 -6.47 3.59
C GLN A 73 1.83 -5.54 4.50
N GLN A 74 3.13 -5.39 4.27
CA GLN A 74 4.00 -4.50 5.05
C GLN A 74 3.63 -3.02 4.83
N ILE A 75 3.28 -2.65 3.60
CA ILE A 75 2.76 -1.31 3.29
C ILE A 75 1.43 -1.07 4.03
N TRP A 76 0.52 -2.05 4.04
CA TRP A 76 -0.73 -1.96 4.76
C TRP A 76 -0.52 -1.76 6.27
N GLU A 77 0.39 -2.52 6.87
CA GLU A 77 0.74 -2.37 8.28
C GLU A 77 1.29 -0.98 8.59
N ALA A 78 2.13 -0.42 7.71
CA ALA A 78 2.59 0.96 7.84
C ALA A 78 1.44 1.97 7.82
N ILE A 79 0.46 1.79 6.92
CA ILE A 79 -0.75 2.62 6.85
C ILE A 79 -1.56 2.52 8.16
N GLN A 80 -1.70 1.33 8.74
CA GLN A 80 -2.45 1.18 10.00
C GLN A 80 -1.71 1.80 11.18
N HIS A 81 -0.37 1.76 11.19
CA HIS A 81 0.42 2.40 12.22
C HIS A 81 0.39 3.92 12.14
N SER A 82 0.35 4.51 10.94
CA SER A 82 0.26 5.97 10.79
C SER A 82 -1.06 6.57 11.26
N LYS A 83 -2.12 5.76 11.39
CA LYS A 83 -3.41 6.16 11.96
C LYS A 83 -3.44 6.20 13.48
N LYS A 84 -2.52 5.50 14.15
CA LYS A 84 -2.48 5.49 15.61
C LYS A 84 -1.96 6.86 16.07
N PRO A 85 -2.65 7.50 17.05
CA PRO A 85 -2.29 8.82 17.54
C PRO A 85 -0.90 8.84 18.21
#